data_AF-A0A7X8ZFC8-F1
#
_entry.id   AF-A0A7X8ZFC8-F1
#
_cell.length_a   1.000
_cell.length_b   1.000
_cell.length_c   1.000
_cell.angle_alpha   90.00
_cell.angle_beta   90.00
_cell.angle_gamma   90.00
#
_symmetry.space_group_name_H-M   'P 1'
#
loop_
_entity.id
_entity.type
_entity.pdbx_description
1 polymer ?
#
loop_
_entity_poly.entity_id
_entity_poly.type
_entity_poly.pdbx_seq_one_letter_code
_entity_poly.pdbx_strand_id
1 'polypeptide(L)'
;MIWGSLIVLAAIMMRMATHTLQWQYTVLAVAAYSLFGLGLAFYATPSTDAALTNLPGDQAGAGSGIYKMASSLGAAFGVAASAALFTALSESGLDLIGAAVEFTGRQDNLAVREAGTIGLAFNALMAIAALISIIIFIPKQKKVEQLF
;
A
#
# COMPACT_ATOMS: atom_id res chain seq x y z
N MET A 1 -12.56 -4.60 -2.35
CA MET A 1 -11.65 -4.30 -1.21
C MET A 1 -10.55 -5.34 -1.04
N ILE A 2 -10.85 -6.59 -0.63
CA ILE A 2 -9.81 -7.63 -0.42
C ILE A 2 -8.89 -7.81 -1.64
N TRP A 3 -9.47 -8.02 -2.83
CA TRP A 3 -8.70 -8.12 -4.07
C TRP A 3 -7.85 -6.88 -4.35
N GLY A 4 -8.41 -5.68 -4.15
CA GLY A 4 -7.69 -4.43 -4.30
C GLY A 4 -6.46 -4.34 -3.37
N SER A 5 -6.64 -4.68 -2.09
CA SER A 5 -5.55 -4.70 -1.10
C SER A 5 -4.47 -5.74 -1.43
N LEU A 6 -4.84 -6.92 -1.93
CA LEU A 6 -3.89 -7.93 -2.37
C LEU A 6 -3.08 -7.49 -3.59
N ILE A 7 -3.72 -6.85 -4.58
CA ILE A 7 -3.03 -6.31 -5.75
C ILE A 7 -2.07 -5.18 -5.35
N VAL A 8 -2.49 -4.28 -4.45
CA VAL A 8 -1.62 -3.23 -3.89
C VAL A 8 -0.42 -3.84 -3.16
N LEU A 9 -0.64 -4.86 -2.32
CA LEU A 9 0.45 -5.54 -1.63
C LEU A 9 1.44 -6.19 -2.62
N ALA A 10 0.94 -6.86 -3.65
CA ALA A 10 1.78 -7.43 -4.70
C ALA A 10 2.59 -6.35 -5.43
N ALA A 11 1.98 -5.21 -5.77
CA ALA A 11 2.67 -4.08 -6.37
C ALA A 11 3.77 -3.50 -5.47
N ILE A 12 3.53 -3.40 -4.16
CA ILE A 12 4.53 -2.94 -3.19
C ILE A 12 5.70 -3.93 -3.12
N MET A 13 5.41 -5.23 -2.99
CA MET A 13 6.46 -6.27 -2.96
C MET A 13 7.31 -6.24 -4.23
N MET A 14 6.67 -6.02 -5.38
CA MET A 14 7.37 -5.90 -6.66
C MET A 14 8.30 -4.67 -6.69
N ARG A 15 7.86 -3.52 -6.13
CA ARG A 15 8.71 -2.33 -5.98
C ARG A 15 9.88 -2.49 -5.01
N MET A 16 9.83 -3.46 -4.09
CA MET A 16 10.91 -3.71 -3.12
C MET A 16 12.17 -4.30 -3.76
N ALA A 17 12.14 -4.71 -5.03
CA ALA A 17 13.29 -5.27 -5.74
C ALA A 17 14.35 -4.22 -6.17
N THR A 18 14.72 -3.33 -5.25
CA THR A 18 15.69 -2.23 -5.47
C THR A 18 17.11 -2.73 -5.73
N HIS A 19 17.40 -3.99 -5.43
CA HIS A 19 18.69 -4.67 -5.64
C HIS A 19 19.02 -4.99 -7.12
N THR A 20 18.05 -4.82 -8.02
CA THR A 20 18.20 -5.06 -9.47
C THR A 20 18.91 -3.90 -10.20
N LEU A 21 19.34 -4.11 -11.45
CA LEU A 21 19.92 -3.03 -12.27
C LEU A 21 18.86 -1.98 -12.61
N GLN A 22 19.31 -0.73 -12.81
CA GLN A 22 18.44 0.42 -13.07
C GLN A 22 17.39 0.18 -14.17
N TRP A 23 17.79 -0.39 -15.31
CA TRP A 23 16.88 -0.67 -16.43
C TRP A 23 15.80 -1.69 -16.06
N GLN A 24 16.18 -2.76 -15.37
CA GLN A 24 15.25 -3.81 -14.94
C GLN A 24 14.28 -3.26 -13.89
N TYR A 25 14.78 -2.50 -12.92
CA TYR A 25 13.96 -1.84 -11.92
C TYR A 25 12.97 -0.86 -12.55
N THR A 26 13.35 -0.15 -13.61
CA THR A 26 12.46 0.79 -14.31
C THR A 26 11.27 0.07 -14.93
N VAL A 27 11.49 -1.03 -15.65
CA VAL A 27 10.41 -1.84 -16.24
C VAL A 27 9.51 -2.41 -15.13
N LEU A 28 10.12 -2.92 -14.06
CA LEU A 28 9.41 -3.45 -12.91
C LEU A 28 8.55 -2.38 -12.22
N ALA A 29 9.10 -1.18 -12.04
CA ALA A 29 8.40 -0.06 -11.41
C ALA A 29 7.19 0.39 -12.22
N VAL A 30 7.30 0.45 -13.56
CA VAL A 30 6.17 0.78 -14.44
C VAL A 30 5.03 -0.23 -14.23
N ALA A 31 5.33 -1.51 -14.34
CA ALA A 31 4.33 -2.57 -14.16
C ALA A 31 3.73 -2.55 -12.74
N ALA A 32 4.57 -2.31 -11.72
CA ALA A 32 4.12 -2.23 -10.33
C ALA A 32 3.22 -1.01 -10.08
N TYR A 33 3.52 0.16 -10.63
CA TYR A 33 2.66 1.33 -10.49
C TYR A 33 1.32 1.16 -11.23
N SER A 34 1.31 0.48 -12.39
CA SER A 34 0.07 0.10 -13.06
C SER A 34 -0.79 -0.82 -12.20
N LEU A 35 -0.19 -1.85 -11.59
CA LEU A 35 -0.88 -2.73 -10.65
C LEU A 35 -1.35 -1.98 -9.40
N PHE A 36 -0.55 -1.06 -8.87
CA PHE A 36 -0.93 -0.24 -7.72
C PHE A 36 -2.20 0.58 -8.02
N GLY A 37 -2.25 1.24 -9.19
CA GLY A 37 -3.44 1.95 -9.64
C GLY A 37 -4.67 1.04 -9.80
N LEU A 38 -4.49 -0.14 -10.39
CA LEU A 38 -5.55 -1.14 -10.51
C LEU A 38 -6.08 -1.62 -9.14
N GLY A 39 -5.17 -1.89 -8.21
CA GLY A 39 -5.51 -2.30 -6.85
C GLY A 39 -6.31 -1.21 -6.11
N LEU A 40 -5.92 0.06 -6.27
CA LEU A 40 -6.68 1.19 -5.74
C LEU A 40 -8.09 1.30 -6.34
N ALA A 41 -8.24 1.05 -7.65
CA ALA A 41 -9.55 1.04 -8.30
C ALA A 41 -10.48 -0.04 -7.71
N PHE A 42 -9.98 -1.26 -7.48
CA PHE A 42 -10.73 -2.35 -6.84
C PHE A 42 -10.93 -2.15 -5.32
N TYR A 43 -10.25 -1.18 -4.73
CA TYR A 43 -10.39 -0.83 -3.33
C TYR A 43 -11.41 0.29 -3.11
N ALA A 44 -11.31 1.40 -3.85
CA ALA A 44 -11.95 2.67 -3.56
C ALA A 44 -13.49 2.61 -3.52
N THR A 45 -14.13 2.06 -4.56
CA THR A 45 -15.60 2.00 -4.65
C THR A 45 -16.20 1.14 -3.54
N PRO A 46 -15.83 -0.15 -3.38
CA PRO A 46 -16.40 -0.94 -2.30
C PRO A 46 -15.99 -0.47 -0.89
N SER A 47 -14.87 0.26 -0.74
CA SER A 47 -14.53 0.93 0.52
C SER A 47 -15.51 2.05 0.87
N THR A 48 -15.88 2.84 -0.11
CA THR A 48 -16.83 3.95 0.06
C THR A 48 -18.23 3.39 0.31
N ASP A 49 -18.64 2.37 -0.46
CA ASP A 49 -19.94 1.70 -0.27
C ASP A 49 -20.05 1.09 1.14
N ALA A 50 -19.01 0.39 1.60
CA ALA A 50 -18.99 -0.20 2.94
C ALA A 50 -19.10 0.85 4.06
N ALA A 51 -18.52 2.03 3.87
CA ALA A 51 -18.54 3.11 4.85
C ALA A 51 -19.87 3.88 4.87
N LEU A 52 -20.54 4.02 3.72
CA LEU A 52 -21.63 5.00 3.58
C LEU A 52 -23.03 4.38 3.41
N THR A 53 -23.16 3.16 2.90
CA THR A 53 -24.46 2.59 2.49
C THR A 53 -25.45 2.38 3.65
N ASN A 54 -24.95 2.20 4.88
CA ASN A 54 -25.79 1.95 6.06
C ASN A 54 -26.11 3.22 6.87
N LEU A 55 -25.68 4.40 6.40
CA LEU A 55 -25.97 5.64 7.10
C LEU A 55 -27.38 6.14 6.80
N PRO A 56 -28.06 6.79 7.76
CA PRO A 56 -29.27 7.56 7.49
C PRO A 56 -29.02 8.60 6.40
N GLY A 57 -30.03 8.86 5.55
CA GLY A 57 -29.87 9.73 4.38
C GLY A 57 -29.47 11.17 4.73
N ASP A 58 -29.92 11.68 5.87
CA ASP A 58 -29.55 12.98 6.43
C ASP A 58 -28.10 13.03 6.96
N GLN A 59 -27.45 11.87 7.16
CA GLN A 59 -26.08 11.75 7.68
C GLN A 59 -25.07 11.33 6.62
N ALA A 60 -25.51 10.98 5.41
CA ALA A 60 -24.64 10.52 4.32
C ALA A 60 -23.56 11.56 3.96
N GLY A 61 -23.93 12.85 3.97
CA GLY A 61 -23.00 13.96 3.73
C GLY A 61 -21.89 14.03 4.77
N ALA A 62 -22.26 14.06 6.06
CA ALA A 62 -21.31 14.11 7.17
C ALA A 62 -20.41 12.85 7.21
N GLY A 63 -20.99 11.66 6.98
CA GLY A 63 -20.25 10.40 6.92
C GLY A 63 -19.21 10.36 5.81
N SER A 64 -19.54 10.88 4.62
CA SER A 64 -18.59 10.99 3.52
C SER A 64 -17.42 11.92 3.83
N GLY A 65 -17.68 13.01 4.58
CA GLY A 65 -16.65 13.92 5.08
C GLY A 65 -15.70 13.23 6.04
N ILE A 66 -16.23 12.52 7.05
CA ILE A 66 -15.42 11.75 8.01
C ILE A 66 -14.58 10.69 7.28
N TYR A 67 -15.17 9.96 6.33
CA TYR A 67 -14.45 8.98 5.52
C TYR A 67 -13.27 9.60 4.77
N LYS A 68 -13.48 10.74 4.10
CA LYS A 68 -12.40 11.43 3.37
C LYS A 68 -11.33 11.98 4.30
N MET A 69 -11.71 12.53 5.45
CA MET A 69 -10.74 12.99 6.46
C MET A 69 -9.89 11.84 7.00
N ALA A 70 -10.51 10.71 7.35
CA ALA A 70 -9.79 9.51 7.80
C ALA A 70 -8.83 8.98 6.71
N SER A 71 -9.28 8.97 5.46
CA SER A 71 -8.46 8.55 4.32
C SER A 71 -7.25 9.45 4.09
N SER A 72 -7.44 10.78 4.09
CA SER A 72 -6.33 11.74 3.97
C SER A 72 -5.35 11.67 5.14
N LEU A 73 -5.85 11.45 6.36
CA LEU A 73 -5.01 11.28 7.56
C LEU A 73 -4.15 10.02 7.46
N GLY A 74 -4.74 8.89 7.05
CA GLY A 74 -4.00 7.65 6.83
C GLY A 74 -2.92 7.79 5.76
N ALA A 75 -3.23 8.49 4.65
CA ALA A 75 -2.24 8.77 3.60
C ALA A 75 -1.08 9.63 4.11
N ALA A 76 -1.38 10.68 4.89
CA ALA A 76 -0.36 11.56 5.46
C ALA A 76 0.57 10.80 6.44
N PHE A 77 0.01 9.99 7.34
CA PHE A 77 0.81 9.17 8.26
C PHE A 77 1.67 8.14 7.50
N GLY A 78 1.10 7.47 6.50
CA GLY A 78 1.83 6.50 5.69
C GLY A 78 3.03 7.12 4.97
N VAL A 79 2.83 8.27 4.33
CA VAL A 79 3.93 9.01 3.65
C VAL A 79 4.96 9.49 4.66
N ALA A 80 4.55 10.09 5.78
CA ALA A 80 5.45 10.64 6.78
C ALA A 80 6.34 9.56 7.41
N ALA A 81 5.75 8.43 7.82
CA ALA A 81 6.51 7.32 8.42
C ALA A 81 7.50 6.70 7.43
N SER A 82 7.07 6.45 6.20
CA SER A 82 7.94 5.89 5.16
C SER A 82 9.07 6.84 4.76
N ALA A 83 8.80 8.14 4.68
CA ALA A 83 9.82 9.16 4.40
C ALA A 83 10.81 9.30 5.56
N ALA A 84 10.34 9.22 6.80
CA ALA A 84 11.19 9.25 7.99
C ALA A 84 12.14 8.04 8.02
N LEU A 85 11.63 6.83 7.76
CA LEU A 85 12.45 5.62 7.67
C LEU A 85 13.47 5.72 6.54
N PHE A 86 13.05 6.16 5.35
CA PHE A 86 13.97 6.35 4.22
C PHE A 86 15.08 7.34 4.56
N THR A 87 14.73 8.52 5.09
CA THR A 87 15.68 9.59 5.42
C THR A 87 16.66 9.14 6.51
N ALA A 88 16.18 8.44 7.54
CA ALA A 88 17.03 7.96 8.63
C ALA A 88 18.09 6.94 8.16
N LEU A 89 17.83 6.24 7.05
CA LEU A 89 18.67 5.12 6.57
C LEU A 89 19.44 5.44 5.29
N SER A 90 19.08 6.51 4.57
CA SER A 90 19.65 6.79 3.24
C SER A 90 21.13 7.17 3.26
N GLU A 91 21.67 7.59 4.40
CA GLU A 91 23.09 7.97 4.53
C GLU A 91 23.98 6.81 4.98
N SER A 92 23.53 6.04 5.99
CA SER A 92 24.34 4.96 6.60
C SER A 92 24.07 3.58 6.03
N GLY A 93 22.92 3.38 5.37
CA GLY A 93 22.44 2.05 4.98
C GLY A 93 22.05 1.18 6.18
N LEU A 94 21.75 -0.09 5.89
CA LEU A 94 21.44 -1.14 6.85
C LEU A 94 22.03 -2.46 6.31
N ASP A 95 23.23 -2.82 6.78
CA ASP A 95 23.99 -4.03 6.35
C ASP A 95 23.18 -5.34 6.45
N LEU A 96 22.10 -5.34 7.23
CA LEU A 96 21.11 -6.43 7.31
C LEU A 96 20.50 -6.80 5.95
N ILE A 97 20.27 -5.83 5.06
CA ILE A 97 19.66 -6.08 3.75
C ILE A 97 20.70 -6.65 2.78
N GLY A 98 21.92 -6.10 2.73
CA GLY A 98 23.03 -6.64 1.94
C GLY A 98 23.45 -8.07 2.33
N ALA A 99 23.23 -8.48 3.58
CA ALA A 99 23.45 -9.85 4.03
C ALA A 99 22.40 -10.85 3.50
N ALA A 100 21.20 -10.38 3.17
CA ALA A 100 20.09 -11.22 2.72
C ALA A 100 19.90 -11.22 1.19
N VAL A 101 20.30 -10.13 0.52
CA VAL A 101 20.07 -9.93 -0.92
C VAL A 101 21.30 -9.27 -1.56
N GLU A 102 21.81 -9.86 -2.63
CA GLU A 102 22.92 -9.31 -3.40
C GLU A 102 22.47 -8.13 -4.27
N PHE A 103 23.15 -6.99 -4.15
CA PHE A 103 22.87 -5.79 -4.94
C PHE A 103 23.69 -5.77 -6.22
N THR A 104 22.99 -5.84 -7.35
CA THR A 104 23.61 -5.76 -8.67
C THR A 104 23.76 -4.30 -9.13
N GLY A 105 24.76 -4.05 -9.97
CA GLY A 105 25.00 -2.76 -10.61
C GLY A 105 25.81 -1.79 -9.76
N ARG A 106 25.35 -0.54 -9.70
CA ARG A 106 26.02 0.59 -9.04
C ARG A 106 26.04 0.38 -7.51
N GLN A 107 27.20 0.59 -6.89
CA GLN A 107 27.44 0.27 -5.46
C GLN A 107 27.59 1.50 -4.56
N ASP A 108 27.81 2.69 -5.11
CA ASP A 108 27.91 3.93 -4.32
C ASP A 108 26.55 4.46 -3.83
N ASN A 109 25.44 3.86 -4.29
CA ASN A 109 24.08 4.22 -3.88
C ASN A 109 23.37 3.12 -3.08
N LEU A 110 24.11 2.18 -2.49
CA LEU A 110 23.53 1.06 -1.73
C LEU A 110 22.65 1.54 -0.57
N ALA A 111 23.13 2.46 0.26
CA ALA A 111 22.39 2.98 1.40
C ALA A 111 20.99 3.50 1.01
N VAL A 112 20.89 4.21 -0.11
CA VAL A 112 19.62 4.73 -0.64
C VAL A 112 18.69 3.60 -1.10
N ARG A 113 19.23 2.55 -1.74
CA ARG A 113 18.44 1.42 -2.25
C ARG A 113 17.94 0.54 -1.10
N GLU A 114 18.77 0.31 -0.08
CA GLU A 114 18.40 -0.36 1.16
C GLU A 114 17.31 0.41 1.91
N ALA A 115 17.51 1.73 2.10
CA ALA A 115 16.53 2.61 2.72
C ALA A 115 15.18 2.59 1.96
N GLY A 116 15.23 2.59 0.62
CA GLY A 116 14.04 2.43 -0.22
C GLY A 116 13.31 1.11 0.02
N THR A 117 14.06 0.02 0.20
CA THR A 117 13.50 -1.31 0.49
C THR A 117 12.82 -1.33 1.85
N ILE A 118 13.44 -0.75 2.88
CA ILE A 118 12.87 -0.68 4.24
C ILE A 118 11.62 0.21 4.27
N GLY A 119 11.64 1.38 3.64
CA GLY A 119 10.46 2.24 3.55
C GLY A 119 9.30 1.55 2.82
N LEU A 120 9.59 0.77 1.78
CA LEU A 120 8.59 -0.05 1.09
C LEU A 120 8.11 -1.25 1.93
N ALA A 121 8.99 -1.87 2.72
CA ALA A 121 8.62 -2.94 3.64
C ALA A 121 7.62 -2.43 4.69
N PHE A 122 7.83 -1.22 5.22
CA PHE A 122 6.85 -0.57 6.08
C PHE A 122 5.49 -0.37 5.39
N ASN A 123 5.48 0.10 4.14
CA ASN A 123 4.24 0.19 3.35
C ASN A 123 3.55 -1.17 3.18
N ALA A 124 4.32 -2.25 2.97
CA ALA A 124 3.78 -3.60 2.88
C ALA A 124 3.14 -4.04 4.20
N LEU A 125 3.78 -3.77 5.35
CA LEU A 125 3.21 -4.03 6.67
C LEU A 125 1.89 -3.28 6.88
N MET A 126 1.83 -2.01 6.49
CA MET A 126 0.59 -1.22 6.56
C MET A 126 -0.51 -1.79 5.65
N ALA A 127 -0.16 -2.25 4.44
CA ALA A 127 -1.11 -2.90 3.53
C ALA A 127 -1.64 -4.23 4.09
N ILE A 128 -0.78 -5.01 4.76
CA ILE A 128 -1.17 -6.24 5.47
C ILE A 128 -2.11 -5.91 6.64
N ALA A 129 -1.77 -4.91 7.46
CA ALA A 129 -2.62 -4.47 8.55
C ALA A 129 -4.00 -4.03 8.03
N ALA A 130 -4.05 -3.26 6.93
CA ALA A 130 -5.30 -2.89 6.29
C ALA A 130 -6.09 -4.11 5.79
N LEU A 131 -5.44 -5.09 5.17
CA LEU A 131 -6.08 -6.33 4.73
C LEU A 131 -6.69 -7.11 5.91
N ILE A 132 -5.96 -7.23 7.02
CA ILE A 132 -6.44 -7.87 8.25
C ILE A 132 -7.65 -7.10 8.80
N SER A 133 -7.59 -5.77 8.89
CA SER A 133 -8.71 -4.94 9.33
C SER A 133 -9.95 -5.14 8.46
N ILE A 134 -9.79 -5.24 7.14
CA ILE A 134 -10.91 -5.49 6.22
C ILE A 134 -11.55 -6.85 6.52
N ILE A 135 -10.75 -7.89 6.72
CA ILE A 135 -11.24 -9.25 6.97
C ILE A 135 -12.00 -9.34 8.30
N ILE A 136 -11.54 -8.61 9.33
CA ILE A 136 -12.13 -8.65 10.67
C ILE A 136 -13.36 -7.75 10.77
N PHE A 137 -13.29 -6.51 10.28
CA PHE A 137 -14.28 -5.49 10.59
C PHE A 137 -15.34 -5.29 9.49
N ILE A 138 -15.10 -5.73 8.25
CA ILE A 138 -16.09 -5.55 7.18
C ILE A 138 -16.97 -6.80 7.06
N PRO A 139 -18.27 -6.70 7.40
CA PRO A 139 -19.18 -7.83 7.31
C PRO A 139 -19.37 -8.27 5.86
N LYS A 140 -19.48 -9.59 5.65
CA LYS A 140 -19.81 -10.15 4.33
C LYS A 140 -21.26 -9.76 3.98
N GLN A 141 -21.46 -9.14 2.81
CA GLN A 141 -22.80 -8.94 2.28
C GLN A 141 -23.49 -10.30 2.10
N LYS A 142 -24.63 -10.52 2.76
CA LYS A 142 -25.47 -11.69 2.49
C LYS A 142 -25.99 -11.57 1.06
N LYS A 143 -25.78 -12.59 0.23
CA LYS A 143 -26.49 -12.69 -1.06
C LYS A 143 -27.98 -12.64 -0.73
N VAL A 144 -28.67 -11.60 -1.18
CA VAL A 144 -30.13 -11.62 -1.24
C VAL A 144 -30.44 -12.70 -2.26
N GLU A 145 -30.88 -13.86 -1.79
CA GLU A 145 -31.54 -14.85 -2.65
C GLU A 145 -32.67 -14.10 -3.35
N GLN A 146 -32.45 -13.81 -4.63
CA GLN A 146 -33.49 -13.29 -5.51
C GLN A 146 -34.49 -14.43 -5.66
N LEU A 147 -35.48 -14.45 -4.78
CA LEU A 147 -36.72 -15.20 -4.96
C LEU A 147 -37.46 -14.56 -6.13
N PHE A 148 -37.13 -15.00 -7.34
CA PHE A 148 -37.96 -14.91 -8.53
C PHE A 148 -38.05 -16.30 -9.15
#